data_AF-I1C7U3-F1
#
_entry.id   AF-I1C7U3-F1
#
_cell.length_a   1.000
_cell.length_b   1.000
_cell.length_c   1.000
_cell.angle_alpha   90.00
_cell.angle_beta   90.00
_cell.angle_gamma   90.00
#
_symmetry.space_group_name_H-M   'P 1'
#
loop_
_entity.id
_entity.type
_entity.pdbx_description
1 polymer ?
#
loop_
_entity_poly.entity_id
_entity_poly.type
_entity_poly.pdbx_seq_one_letter_code
_entity_poly.pdbx_strand_id
1 'polypeptide(L)'
;MHRRLQMPRSIPDPLSFLLNKLPTSKKKPTDKNRSKHIAWSIRWPIICQILHELDYLHHDQISPDVPPLGQKLLSWLFSSS
;
A
#
# COMPACT_ATOMS: atom_id res chain seq x y z
N MET A 1 -4.16 -18.80 6.79
CA MET A 1 -3.62 -17.42 6.82
C MET A 1 -2.69 -17.24 5.62
N HIS A 2 -2.81 -16.16 4.85
CA HIS A 2 -1.77 -15.75 3.91
C HIS A 2 -0.58 -15.22 4.74
N ARG A 3 0.56 -15.92 4.73
CA ARG A 3 1.72 -15.60 5.60
C ARG A 3 2.32 -14.23 5.29
N ARG A 4 2.29 -13.81 4.02
CA ARG A 4 2.87 -12.54 3.57
C ARG A 4 2.02 -11.32 3.95
N LEU A 5 0.69 -11.43 3.83
CA LEU A 5 -0.25 -10.33 4.09
C LEU A 5 -0.90 -10.39 5.47
N GLN A 6 -0.55 -11.37 6.31
CA GLN A 6 -1.18 -11.64 7.62
C GLN A 6 -2.71 -11.58 7.57
N MET A 7 -3.30 -12.16 6.52
CA MET A 7 -4.72 -12.08 6.21
C MET A 7 -5.39 -13.46 6.28
N PRO A 8 -6.64 -13.57 6.76
CA PRO A 8 -7.43 -14.80 6.65
C PRO A 8 -7.65 -15.19 5.18
N ARG A 9 -7.56 -16.50 4.87
CA ARG A 9 -7.75 -16.99 3.49
C ARG A 9 -9.20 -16.90 3.00
N SER A 10 -10.15 -16.85 3.93
CA SER A 10 -11.59 -16.89 3.66
C SER A 10 -12.24 -15.50 3.66
N ILE A 11 -11.46 -14.43 3.53
CA ILE A 11 -12.01 -13.08 3.58
C ILE A 11 -12.64 -12.74 2.22
N PRO A 12 -13.91 -12.28 2.18
CA PRO A 12 -14.61 -12.03 0.92
C PRO A 12 -14.07 -10.83 0.15
N ASP A 13 -13.46 -9.87 0.85
CA ASP A 13 -12.79 -8.71 0.25
C ASP A 13 -11.39 -8.51 0.86
N PRO A 14 -10.36 -9.16 0.28
CA PRO A 14 -8.97 -9.04 0.70
C PRO A 14 -8.46 -7.60 0.72
N LEU A 15 -8.85 -6.83 -0.28
CA LEU A 15 -8.33 -5.50 -0.52
C LEU A 15 -8.85 -4.54 0.53
N SER A 16 -10.17 -4.50 0.75
CA SER A 16 -10.75 -3.63 1.79
C SER A 16 -10.28 -4.01 3.19
N PHE A 17 -10.08 -5.31 3.47
CA PHE A 17 -9.54 -5.73 4.76
C PHE A 17 -8.14 -5.17 5.02
N LEU A 18 -7.27 -5.21 4.02
CA LEU A 18 -5.89 -4.73 4.13
C LEU A 18 -5.83 -3.19 4.15
N LEU A 19 -6.65 -2.51 3.33
CA LEU A 19 -6.75 -1.05 3.33
C LEU A 19 -7.24 -0.51 4.68
N ASN A 20 -8.18 -1.19 5.33
CA ASN A 20 -8.66 -0.80 6.66
C ASN A 20 -7.63 -0.97 7.77
N LYS A 21 -6.59 -1.80 7.56
CA LYS A 21 -5.46 -1.95 8.49
C LYS A 21 -4.36 -0.90 8.30
N LEU A 22 -4.38 -0.14 7.21
CA LEU A 22 -3.39 0.90 6.99
C LEU A 22 -3.45 1.92 8.14
N PRO A 23 -2.31 2.50 8.55
CA PRO A 23 -2.30 3.53 9.57
C PRO A 23 -3.08 4.77 9.09
N THR A 24 -4.37 4.81 9.41
CA THR A 24 -5.25 5.99 9.31
C THR A 24 -4.98 6.89 10.50
N SER A 25 -3.73 7.32 10.66
CA SER A 25 -3.36 8.27 11.71
C SER A 25 -4.10 9.58 11.45
N LYS A 26 -5.28 9.74 12.07
CA LYS A 26 -5.98 11.01 12.24
C LYS A 26 -5.24 11.86 13.28
N LYS A 27 -3.91 11.99 13.16
CA LYS A 27 -3.19 12.99 13.95
C LYS A 27 -3.42 14.31 13.26
N LYS A 28 -4.22 15.18 13.90
CA LYS A 28 -4.54 16.53 13.43
C LYS A 28 -3.26 17.21 12.93
N PRO A 29 -3.09 17.41 11.62
CA PRO A 29 -1.95 18.15 11.13
C PRO A 29 -2.39 19.61 11.02
N THR A 30 -1.67 20.47 11.74
CA THR A 30 -1.76 21.93 11.62
C THR A 30 -1.42 22.44 10.21
N ASP A 31 -0.95 21.56 9.32
CA ASP A 31 -0.70 21.84 7.91
C ASP A 31 -1.25 20.71 7.01
N LYS A 32 -2.40 20.98 6.37
CA LYS A 32 -3.25 19.98 5.70
C LYS A 32 -2.64 19.40 4.42
N ASN A 33 -1.74 20.13 3.75
CA ASN A 33 -1.13 19.68 2.49
C ASN A 33 0.16 18.89 2.75
N ARG A 34 1.09 19.42 3.55
CA ARG A 34 2.35 18.72 3.86
C ARG A 34 2.11 17.36 4.52
N SER A 35 1.09 17.28 5.37
CA SER A 35 0.70 16.03 6.02
C SER A 35 0.11 14.99 5.07
N LYS A 36 -0.58 15.40 3.99
CA LYS A 36 -1.13 14.47 3.00
C LYS A 36 -0.02 13.83 2.15
N HIS A 37 0.96 14.61 1.69
CA HIS A 37 2.08 14.09 0.92
C HIS A 37 2.90 13.08 1.75
N ILE A 38 3.15 13.38 3.03
CA ILE A 38 3.82 12.47 3.97
C ILE A 38 2.96 11.22 4.28
N ALA A 39 1.64 11.37 4.41
CA ALA A 39 0.76 10.22 4.63
C ALA A 39 0.72 9.29 3.42
N TRP A 40 0.69 9.84 2.20
CA TRP A 40 0.72 9.05 0.97
C TRP A 40 2.09 8.45 0.69
N SER A 41 3.19 9.07 1.10
CA SER A 41 4.52 8.49 0.94
C SER A 41 4.72 7.19 1.73
N ILE A 42 4.03 7.05 2.85
CA ILE A 42 4.04 5.85 3.69
C ILE A 42 2.98 4.85 3.21
N ARG A 43 1.77 5.31 2.87
CA ARG A 43 0.66 4.43 2.50
C ARG A 43 0.81 3.82 1.11
N TRP A 44 1.32 4.57 0.15
CA TRP A 44 1.39 4.14 -1.25
C TRP A 44 2.27 2.91 -1.46
N PRO A 45 3.51 2.82 -0.92
CA PRO A 45 4.32 1.61 -1.01
C PRO A 45 3.61 0.38 -0.42
N ILE A 46 2.90 0.55 0.69
CA ILE A 46 2.15 -0.53 1.36
C ILE A 46 0.99 -1.00 0.47
N ILE A 47 0.26 -0.06 -0.15
CA ILE A 47 -0.82 -0.39 -1.11
C ILE A 47 -0.28 -1.14 -2.31
N CYS A 48 0.82 -0.67 -2.91
CA CYS A 48 1.42 -1.36 -4.05
C CYS A 48 1.91 -2.76 -3.68
N GLN A 49 2.46 -2.94 -2.48
CA GLN A 49 2.86 -4.25 -1.99
C GLN A 49 1.66 -5.18 -1.77
N ILE A 50 0.55 -4.68 -1.22
CA ILE A 50 -0.70 -5.45 -1.09
C ILE A 50 -1.19 -5.93 -2.46
N LEU A 51 -1.27 -5.02 -3.43
CA LEU A 51 -1.74 -5.34 -4.78
C LEU A 51 -0.84 -6.37 -5.46
N HIS A 52 0.47 -6.22 -5.33
CA HIS A 52 1.46 -7.14 -5.88
C HIS A 52 1.35 -8.54 -5.26
N GLU A 53 1.15 -8.63 -3.94
CA GLU A 53 0.95 -9.92 -3.27
C GLU A 53 -0.41 -10.56 -3.62
N LEU A 54 -1.46 -9.76 -3.87
CA LEU A 54 -2.73 -10.29 -4.37
C LEU A 54 -2.60 -10.82 -5.80
N ASP A 55 -1.93 -10.08 -6.67
CA ASP A 55 -1.63 -10.50 -8.04
C ASP A 55 -0.84 -11.82 -8.04
N TYR A 56 0.19 -11.92 -7.19
CA TYR A 56 0.94 -13.14 -6.96
C TYR A 56 0.06 -14.33 -6.53
N LEU A 57 -0.82 -14.12 -5.55
CA LEU A 57 -1.74 -15.17 -5.06
C LEU A 57 -2.74 -15.62 -6.12
N HIS A 58 -3.10 -14.76 -7.06
CA HIS A 58 -4.08 -15.05 -8.10
C HIS A 58 -3.46 -15.67 -9.35
N HIS A 59 -2.16 -15.48 -9.56
CA HIS A 59 -1.50 -15.89 -10.81
C HIS A 59 -0.44 -16.97 -10.63
N ASP A 60 -0.12 -17.40 -9.40
CA ASP A 60 0.85 -18.48 -9.08
C ASP A 60 2.23 -18.32 -9.77
N GLN A 61 2.53 -17.11 -10.25
CA GLN A 61 3.77 -16.83 -10.98
C GLN A 61 4.89 -16.47 -10.02
N ILE A 62 6.10 -16.97 -10.32
CA ILE A 62 7.33 -16.60 -9.63
C ILE A 62 7.52 -15.09 -9.79
N SER A 63 7.35 -14.35 -8.69
CA SER A 63 7.51 -12.90 -8.72
C SER A 63 8.92 -12.56 -9.18
N PRO A 64 9.10 -11.82 -10.29
CA PRO A 64 10.38 -11.22 -10.59
C PRO A 64 10.76 -10.26 -9.44
N ASP A 65 12.06 -10.06 -9.27
CA ASP A 65 12.66 -9.17 -8.28
C ASP A 65 11.88 -7.86 -8.23
N VAL A 66 11.39 -7.50 -7.04
CA VAL A 66 10.36 -6.47 -6.87
C VAL A 66 11.07 -5.12 -6.87
N PRO A 67 11.02 -4.33 -7.97
CA PRO A 67 11.51 -2.96 -7.92
C PRO A 67 10.72 -2.19 -6.85
N PRO A 68 11.26 -1.12 -6.26
CA PRO A 68 10.61 -0.40 -5.18
C PRO A 68 9.22 0.10 -5.61
N LEU A 69 8.19 -0.64 -5.19
CA LEU A 69 6.82 -0.50 -5.66
C LEU A 69 6.29 0.88 -5.29
N GLY A 70 5.68 1.54 -6.26
CA GLY A 70 5.05 2.84 -6.05
C GLY A 70 5.98 4.05 -6.10
N GLN A 71 7.30 3.88 -6.29
CA GLN A 71 8.27 4.98 -6.43
C GLN A 71 7.85 6.02 -7.48
N LYS A 72 7.32 5.59 -8.62
CA LYS A 72 6.93 6.50 -9.72
C LYS A 72 5.87 7.52 -9.30
N LEU A 73 4.88 7.10 -8.50
CA LEU A 73 3.86 8.00 -7.96
C LEU A 73 4.44 8.92 -6.88
N LEU A 74 5.33 8.39 -6.03
CA LEU A 74 6.01 9.19 -5.02
C LEU A 74 6.85 10.30 -5.65
N SER A 75 7.66 9.96 -6.66
CA SER A 75 8.45 10.93 -7.41
C SER A 75 7.58 12.01 -8.04
N TRP A 76 6.42 11.66 -8.60
CA TRP A 76 5.47 12.63 -9.14
C TRP A 76 4.84 13.52 -8.05
N LEU A 77 4.43 12.93 -6.92
CA LEU A 77 3.85 13.63 -5.75
C LEU A 77 4.81 14.63 -5.11
N PHE A 78 6.11 14.32 -5.11
CA PHE A 78 7.15 15.19 -4.56
C PHE A 78 7.77 16.13 -5.60
N SER A 79 7.67 15.84 -6.90
CA SER A 79 8.13 16.73 -7.97
C SER A 79 7.13 17.84 -8.31
N SER A 80 5.87 17.72 -7.90
CA SER A 80 4.82 18.72 -8.15
C SER A 80 4.61 19.70 -6.99
N SER A 81 5.54 19.75 -6.02
CA SER A 81 5.45 20.55 -4.80
C SER A 81 6.52 21.64 -4.69
#